data_AF-A0AAW7QRA7-F1
#
_entry.id   AF-A0AAW7QRA7-F1
#
_cell.length_a   1.000
_cell.length_b   1.000
_cell.length_c   1.000
_cell.angle_alpha   90.00
_cell.angle_beta   90.00
_cell.angle_gamma   90.00
#
_symmetry.space_group_name_H-M   'P 1'
#
loop_
_entity.id
_entity.type
_entity.pdbx_description
1 polymer ?
#
loop_
_entity_poly.entity_id
_entity_poly.type
_entity_poly.pdbx_seq_one_letter_code
_entity_poly.pdbx_strand_id
1 'polypeptide(L)'
;MRFDQHLVSSAVLAMCLYPRQPLSAALLIAGGVLIDLDHLVLYISRTGDWSISGALHYNRYRNRLPRRGDNRPRYGSLRSWLHQPLLVVPTLWALAQHHRWIRPLAAGVTLHLFLDHLAMPVIWATYLRAGGCCVRCGTNQRIDVYRRPVQQGEDWRWVVLCRRCANDRRTFADVLDGWHLSQRTVRS
;
A
#
# COMPACT_ATOMS: atom_id res chain seq x y z
N MET A 1 -4.88 3.07 -2.11
CA MET A 1 -5.63 4.29 -2.47
C MET A 1 -5.09 5.55 -1.81
N ARG A 2 -4.08 6.18 -2.40
CA ARG A 2 -3.78 7.59 -2.15
C ARG A 2 -4.25 8.35 -3.40
N PHE A 3 -5.57 8.45 -3.53
CA PHE A 3 -6.23 8.99 -4.73
C PHE A 3 -5.60 10.31 -5.17
N ASP A 4 -5.37 11.22 -4.22
CA ASP A 4 -4.73 12.51 -4.48
C ASP A 4 -3.35 12.36 -5.12
N GLN A 5 -2.54 11.37 -4.68
CA GLN A 5 -1.22 11.12 -5.25
C GLN A 5 -1.31 10.56 -6.66
N HIS A 6 -2.25 9.65 -6.92
CA HIS A 6 -2.46 9.09 -8.26
C HIS A 6 -2.96 10.18 -9.20
N LEU A 7 -3.93 11.00 -8.79
CA LEU A 7 -4.46 12.10 -9.57
C LEU A 7 -3.39 13.16 -9.88
N VAL A 8 -2.67 13.65 -8.87
CA VAL A 8 -1.62 14.67 -9.06
C VAL A 8 -0.49 14.12 -9.93
N SER A 9 0.02 12.92 -9.65
CA SER A 9 1.12 12.34 -10.44
C SER A 9 0.70 12.11 -11.89
N SER A 10 -0.54 11.65 -12.11
CA SER A 10 -1.06 11.43 -13.46
C SER A 10 -1.30 12.74 -14.20
N ALA A 11 -1.80 13.77 -13.52
CA ALA A 11 -1.97 15.10 -14.10
C ALA A 11 -0.63 15.72 -14.49
N VAL A 12 0.39 15.65 -13.61
CA VAL A 12 1.75 16.12 -13.91
C VAL A 12 2.33 15.37 -15.11
N LEU A 13 2.25 14.03 -15.10
CA LEU A 13 2.77 13.23 -16.22
C LEU A 13 2.02 13.52 -17.53
N ALA A 14 0.70 13.70 -17.48
CA ALA A 14 -0.12 14.05 -18.64
C ALA A 14 0.27 15.41 -19.23
N MET A 15 0.50 16.42 -18.38
CA MET A 15 0.94 17.75 -18.83
C MET A 15 2.34 17.69 -19.47
N CYS A 16 3.24 16.86 -18.96
CA CYS A 16 4.58 16.68 -19.53
C CYS A 16 4.56 15.93 -20.87
N LEU A 17 3.80 14.84 -20.97
CA LEU A 17 3.80 13.97 -22.15
C LEU A 17 2.84 14.43 -23.26
N TYR A 18 1.75 15.11 -22.89
CA TYR A 18 0.66 15.46 -23.80
C TYR A 18 0.20 16.93 -23.67
N PRO A 19 1.12 17.93 -23.67
CA PRO A 19 0.79 19.33 -23.38
C PRO A 19 -0.21 19.97 -24.35
N ARG A 20 -0.35 19.43 -25.57
CA ARG A 20 -1.26 19.92 -26.62
C ARG A 20 -2.25 18.87 -27.12
N GLN A 21 -2.39 17.76 -26.39
CA GLN A 21 -3.27 16.65 -26.77
C GLN A 21 -4.23 16.35 -25.62
N PRO A 22 -5.31 17.16 -25.47
CA PRO A 22 -6.19 17.08 -24.30
C PRO A 22 -6.85 15.70 -24.14
N LEU A 23 -7.19 15.04 -25.25
CA LEU A 23 -7.75 13.69 -25.22
C LEU A 23 -6.75 12.66 -24.67
N SER A 24 -5.50 12.70 -25.14
CA SER A 24 -4.43 11.82 -24.65
C SER A 24 -4.13 12.08 -23.18
N ALA A 25 -4.09 13.35 -22.77
CA ALA A 25 -3.91 13.75 -21.38
C ALA A 25 -5.05 13.21 -20.49
N ALA A 26 -6.30 13.35 -20.93
CA ALA A 26 -7.47 12.84 -20.23
C ALA A 26 -7.45 11.31 -20.10
N LEU A 27 -7.06 10.60 -21.16
CA LEU A 27 -6.91 9.13 -21.13
C LEU A 27 -5.82 8.67 -20.16
N LEU A 28 -4.68 9.36 -20.09
CA LEU A 28 -3.64 9.06 -19.11
C LEU A 28 -4.14 9.27 -17.68
N ILE A 29 -4.76 10.43 -17.41
CA ILE A 29 -5.34 10.72 -16.09
C ILE A 29 -6.39 9.67 -15.72
N ALA A 30 -7.27 9.32 -16.66
CA ALA A 30 -8.28 8.29 -16.46
C ALA A 30 -7.64 6.93 -16.11
N GLY A 31 -6.62 6.50 -16.86
CA GLY A 31 -5.89 5.25 -16.57
C GLY A 31 -5.18 5.28 -15.22
N GLY A 32 -4.68 6.45 -14.82
CA GLY A 32 -4.00 6.67 -13.55
C GLY A 32 -4.91 6.61 -12.32
N VAL A 33 -6.21 6.87 -12.50
CA VAL A 33 -7.15 7.12 -11.40
C VAL A 33 -8.31 6.12 -11.36
N LEU A 34 -8.84 5.67 -12.49
CA LEU A 34 -10.02 4.79 -12.51
C LEU A 34 -9.76 3.42 -11.87
N ILE A 35 -8.51 2.96 -11.84
CA ILE A 35 -8.15 1.71 -11.14
C ILE A 35 -8.40 1.81 -9.64
N ASP A 36 -8.29 3.00 -9.05
CA ASP A 36 -8.57 3.19 -7.62
C ASP A 36 -10.04 2.86 -7.27
N LEU A 37 -10.97 2.90 -8.23
CA LEU A 37 -12.38 2.54 -7.99
C LEU A 37 -12.55 1.07 -7.57
N ASP A 38 -11.63 0.20 -7.98
CA ASP A 38 -11.60 -1.21 -7.55
C ASP A 38 -11.51 -1.33 -6.02
N HIS A 39 -10.76 -0.44 -5.36
CA HIS A 39 -10.68 -0.42 -3.90
C HIS A 39 -12.02 -0.08 -3.25
N LEU A 40 -12.80 0.82 -3.85
CA LEU A 40 -14.11 1.21 -3.36
C LEU A 40 -15.11 0.07 -3.55
N VAL A 41 -15.14 -0.54 -4.74
CA VAL A 41 -16.00 -1.70 -5.03
C VAL A 41 -15.68 -2.86 -4.09
N LEU A 42 -14.40 -3.16 -3.87
CA LEU A 42 -13.99 -4.21 -2.94
C LEU A 42 -14.32 -3.87 -1.48
N TYR A 43 -14.19 -2.60 -1.08
CA TYR A 43 -14.63 -2.16 0.24
C TYR A 43 -16.12 -2.47 0.41
N ILE A 44 -16.96 -1.96 -0.49
CA ILE A 44 -18.42 -2.15 -0.47
C ILE A 44 -18.77 -3.64 -0.42
N SER A 45 -18.13 -4.47 -1.25
CA SER A 45 -18.41 -5.91 -1.28
C SER A 45 -18.09 -6.63 0.04
N ARG A 46 -17.11 -6.15 0.82
CA ARG A 46 -16.67 -6.79 2.07
C ARG A 46 -17.35 -6.23 3.30
N THR A 47 -17.80 -4.97 3.26
CA THR A 47 -18.38 -4.28 4.42
C THR A 47 -19.88 -4.05 4.30
N GLY A 48 -20.43 -4.05 3.08
CA GLY A 48 -21.78 -3.59 2.79
C GLY A 48 -21.95 -2.06 2.88
N ASP A 49 -20.87 -1.32 3.12
CA ASP A 49 -20.88 0.13 3.34
C ASP A 49 -20.48 0.88 2.06
N TRP A 50 -21.38 1.74 1.59
CA TRP A 50 -21.20 2.58 0.39
C TRP A 50 -20.46 3.90 0.66
N SER A 51 -20.07 4.14 1.91
CA SER A 51 -19.38 5.36 2.31
C SER A 51 -17.96 5.45 1.71
N ILE A 52 -17.76 6.41 0.81
CA ILE A 52 -16.44 6.76 0.27
C ILE A 52 -15.50 7.19 1.41
N SER A 53 -16.01 7.96 2.38
CA SER A 53 -15.21 8.38 3.54
C SER A 53 -14.83 7.18 4.41
N GLY A 54 -15.72 6.20 4.55
CA GLY A 54 -15.46 4.91 5.19
C GLY A 54 -14.34 4.14 4.51
N ALA A 55 -14.38 4.00 3.18
CA ALA A 55 -13.35 3.33 2.39
C ALA A 55 -11.98 4.02 2.51
N LEU A 56 -11.96 5.36 2.44
CA LEU A 56 -10.74 6.16 2.63
C LEU A 56 -10.18 6.01 4.04
N HIS A 57 -11.03 6.05 5.06
CA HIS A 57 -10.63 5.85 6.46
C HIS A 57 -10.05 4.46 6.67
N TYR A 58 -10.73 3.42 6.15
CA TYR A 58 -10.24 2.04 6.17
C TYR A 58 -8.85 1.93 5.55
N ASN A 59 -8.67 2.46 4.33
CA ASN A 59 -7.39 2.45 3.65
C ASN A 59 -6.27 3.16 4.45
N ARG A 60 -6.59 4.20 5.23
CA ARG A 60 -5.62 4.89 6.10
C ARG A 60 -5.16 4.05 7.29
N TYR A 61 -6.04 3.25 7.90
CA TYR A 61 -5.70 2.51 9.14
C TYR A 61 -5.37 1.02 8.91
N ARG A 62 -5.80 0.40 7.81
CA ARG A 62 -5.71 -1.07 7.59
C ARG A 62 -4.32 -1.67 7.74
N ASN A 63 -3.28 -0.89 7.42
CA ASN A 63 -1.88 -1.32 7.51
C ASN A 63 -1.18 -0.83 8.79
N ARG A 64 -1.83 0.00 9.61
CA ARG A 64 -1.24 0.50 10.86
C ARG A 64 -1.27 -0.60 11.92
N LEU A 65 -0.31 -0.61 12.84
CA LEU A 65 -0.45 -1.45 14.04
C LEU A 65 -1.81 -1.15 14.72
N PRO A 66 -2.61 -2.17 15.11
CA PRO A 66 -3.82 -1.97 15.90
C PRO A 66 -3.52 -1.12 17.13
N ARG A 67 -4.45 -0.30 17.62
CA ARG A 67 -4.28 0.38 18.93
C ARG A 67 -5.01 -0.41 20.02
N ARG A 68 -4.72 -0.11 21.29
CA ARG A 68 -5.46 -0.70 22.42
C ARG A 68 -6.96 -0.45 22.25
N GLY A 69 -7.76 -1.51 22.29
CA GLY A 69 -9.22 -1.44 22.10
C GLY A 69 -9.67 -1.25 20.64
N ASP A 70 -8.75 -1.29 19.68
CA ASP A 70 -9.08 -1.21 18.25
C ASP A 70 -9.68 -2.54 17.78
N ASN A 71 -11.00 -2.64 17.89
CA ASN A 71 -11.79 -3.79 17.42
C ASN A 71 -12.24 -3.63 15.96
N ARG A 72 -11.73 -2.62 15.24
CA ARG A 72 -12.15 -2.38 13.85
C ARG A 72 -11.69 -3.54 12.96
N PRO A 73 -12.55 -4.01 12.04
CA PRO A 73 -12.21 -5.11 11.16
C PRO A 73 -11.09 -4.74 10.20
N ARG A 74 -10.23 -5.72 9.90
CA ARG A 74 -9.13 -5.60 8.95
C ARG A 74 -9.29 -6.70 7.91
N TYR A 75 -9.92 -6.34 6.80
CA TYR A 75 -10.19 -7.21 5.67
C TYR A 75 -8.97 -7.44 4.78
N GLY A 76 -7.78 -6.96 5.16
CA GLY A 76 -6.55 -7.06 4.38
C GLY A 76 -6.50 -6.08 3.20
N SER A 77 -5.73 -6.45 2.18
CA SER A 77 -5.61 -5.64 0.96
C SER A 77 -6.92 -5.67 0.18
N LEU A 78 -7.42 -4.48 -0.19
CA LEU A 78 -8.60 -4.32 -1.04
C LEU A 78 -8.17 -4.21 -2.50
N ARG A 79 -7.31 -5.11 -2.97
CA ARG A 79 -6.79 -5.10 -4.35
C ARG A 79 -7.34 -6.29 -5.11
N SER A 80 -7.95 -6.07 -6.27
CA SER A 80 -8.31 -7.16 -7.19
C SER A 80 -7.13 -7.51 -8.10
N TRP A 81 -7.40 -8.40 -9.06
CA TRP A 81 -6.47 -8.77 -10.12
C TRP A 81 -6.01 -7.57 -10.96
N LEU A 82 -6.78 -6.47 -11.01
CA LEU A 82 -6.40 -5.22 -11.69
C LEU A 82 -5.13 -4.58 -11.11
N HIS A 83 -4.77 -4.95 -9.88
CA HIS A 83 -3.55 -4.49 -9.22
C HIS A 83 -2.38 -5.47 -9.37
N GLN A 84 -2.46 -6.44 -10.29
CA GLN A 84 -1.35 -7.34 -10.61
C GLN A 84 -0.53 -6.78 -11.78
N PRO A 85 0.62 -6.12 -11.54
CA PRO A 85 1.36 -5.43 -12.59
C PRO A 85 1.87 -6.39 -13.67
N LEU A 86 2.26 -7.61 -13.28
CA LEU A 86 2.75 -8.64 -14.19
C LEU A 86 1.67 -9.16 -15.15
N LEU A 87 0.39 -9.00 -14.80
CA LEU A 87 -0.73 -9.39 -15.65
C LEU A 87 -1.22 -8.20 -16.47
N VAL A 88 -1.50 -7.07 -15.81
CA VAL A 88 -2.21 -5.93 -16.41
C VAL A 88 -1.31 -5.11 -17.34
N VAL A 89 -0.05 -4.88 -16.97
CA VAL A 89 0.84 -4.03 -17.78
C VAL A 89 1.16 -4.71 -19.13
N PRO A 90 1.61 -5.98 -19.20
CA PRO A 90 1.91 -6.60 -20.48
C PRO A 90 0.69 -6.75 -21.38
N THR A 91 -0.46 -7.11 -20.82
CA THR A 91 -1.71 -7.27 -21.60
C THR A 91 -2.17 -5.94 -22.19
N LEU A 92 -2.15 -4.86 -21.40
CA LEU A 92 -2.58 -3.55 -21.85
C LEU A 92 -1.60 -2.95 -22.88
N TRP A 93 -0.30 -3.16 -22.71
CA TRP A 93 0.70 -2.72 -23.68
C TRP A 93 0.68 -3.55 -24.97
N ALA A 94 0.41 -4.85 -24.90
CA ALA A 94 0.19 -5.67 -26.10
C ALA A 94 -0.99 -5.13 -26.92
N LEU A 95 -2.11 -4.79 -26.26
CA LEU A 95 -3.24 -4.15 -26.91
C LEU A 95 -2.87 -2.76 -27.50
N ALA A 96 -2.06 -1.99 -26.78
CA ALA A 96 -1.60 -0.68 -27.21
C ALA A 96 -0.60 -0.72 -28.39
N GLN A 97 -0.01 -1.88 -28.69
CA GLN A 97 0.75 -2.09 -29.93
C GLN A 97 -0.18 -2.09 -31.15
N HIS A 98 -1.35 -2.71 -31.03
CA HIS A 98 -2.36 -2.76 -32.10
C HIS A 98 -3.17 -1.45 -32.19
N HIS A 99 -3.41 -0.80 -31.05
CA HIS A 99 -4.24 0.42 -30.99
C HIS A 99 -3.48 1.58 -30.35
N ARG A 100 -2.90 2.45 -31.18
CA ARG A 100 -2.08 3.59 -30.71
C ARG A 100 -2.83 4.55 -29.78
N TRP A 101 -4.15 4.68 -29.93
CA TRP A 101 -4.98 5.55 -29.09
C TRP A 101 -5.10 5.06 -27.63
N ILE A 102 -4.79 3.79 -27.35
CA ILE A 102 -4.82 3.21 -26.00
C ILE A 102 -3.53 3.52 -25.23
N ARG A 103 -2.44 3.90 -25.90
CA ARG A 103 -1.13 4.14 -25.26
C ARG A 103 -1.17 5.14 -24.09
N PRO A 104 -1.88 6.28 -24.16
CA PRO A 104 -1.96 7.19 -23.02
C PRO A 104 -2.65 6.53 -21.81
N LEU A 105 -3.74 5.78 -22.05
CA LEU A 105 -4.41 4.99 -21.01
C LEU A 105 -3.46 3.96 -20.39
N ALA A 106 -2.73 3.21 -21.23
CA ALA A 106 -1.74 2.23 -20.80
C ALA A 106 -0.63 2.84 -19.95
N ALA A 107 -0.14 4.02 -20.33
CA ALA A 107 0.84 4.78 -19.56
C ALA A 107 0.27 5.19 -18.19
N GLY A 108 -0.97 5.68 -18.15
CA GLY A 108 -1.67 6.02 -16.91
C GLY A 108 -1.81 4.83 -15.96
N VAL A 109 -2.27 3.69 -16.47
CA VAL A 109 -2.38 2.43 -15.71
C VAL A 109 -1.01 1.97 -15.21
N THR A 110 0.03 2.07 -16.04
CA THR A 110 1.40 1.72 -15.66
C THR A 110 1.90 2.60 -14.51
N LEU A 111 1.68 3.92 -14.60
CA LEU A 111 2.02 4.85 -13.52
C LEU A 111 1.27 4.51 -12.23
N HIS A 112 -0.05 4.27 -12.31
CA HIS A 112 -0.86 3.88 -11.17
C HIS A 112 -0.26 2.67 -10.45
N LEU A 113 -0.04 1.58 -11.20
CA LEU A 113 0.48 0.33 -10.65
C LEU A 113 1.88 0.50 -10.09
N PHE A 114 2.74 1.28 -10.75
CA PHE A 114 4.06 1.61 -10.24
C PHE A 114 3.97 2.30 -8.88
N LEU A 115 3.18 3.38 -8.78
CA LEU A 115 2.97 4.11 -7.52
C LEU A 115 2.45 3.21 -6.40
N ASP A 116 1.53 2.31 -6.74
CA ASP A 116 0.88 1.42 -5.77
C ASP A 116 1.83 0.31 -5.24
N HIS A 117 2.92 0.05 -5.97
CA HIS A 117 3.96 -0.91 -5.63
C HIS A 117 5.26 -0.28 -5.11
N LEU A 118 5.37 1.06 -5.06
CA LEU A 118 6.57 1.75 -4.57
C LEU A 118 7.03 1.30 -3.17
N ALA A 119 6.08 0.99 -2.28
CA ALA A 119 6.40 0.54 -0.92
C ALA A 119 6.76 -0.95 -0.84
N MET A 120 6.49 -1.74 -1.89
CA MET A 120 6.67 -3.20 -1.86
C MET A 120 8.12 -3.63 -1.62
N PRO A 121 9.15 -3.04 -2.25
CA PRO A 121 10.54 -3.42 -1.97
C PRO A 121 10.90 -3.26 -0.49
N VAL A 122 10.41 -2.20 0.17
CA VAL A 122 10.66 -1.94 1.59
C VAL A 122 9.92 -2.94 2.49
N ILE A 123 8.66 -3.24 2.15
CA ILE A 123 7.85 -4.25 2.86
C ILE A 123 8.53 -5.63 2.74
N TRP A 124 8.95 -6.01 1.54
CA TRP A 124 9.59 -7.29 1.27
C TRP A 124 10.95 -7.39 1.95
N ALA A 125 11.76 -6.34 1.91
CA ALA A 125 13.03 -6.28 2.64
C ALA A 125 12.81 -6.43 4.15
N THR A 126 11.75 -5.84 4.70
CA THR A 126 11.40 -5.97 6.13
C THR A 126 10.99 -7.40 6.46
N TYR A 127 10.19 -8.04 5.60
CA TYR A 127 9.79 -9.44 5.74
C TYR A 127 11.00 -10.39 5.68
N LEU A 128 11.88 -10.21 4.69
CA LEU A 128 13.10 -11.00 4.54
C LEU A 128 14.05 -10.83 5.72
N ARG A 129 14.27 -9.59 6.19
CA ARG A 129 15.11 -9.31 7.36
C ARG A 129 14.57 -9.98 8.64
N ALA A 130 13.25 -10.16 8.72
CA ALA A 130 12.62 -10.87 9.82
C ALA A 130 12.63 -12.41 9.64
N GLY A 131 13.18 -12.93 8.54
CA GLY A 131 13.23 -14.36 8.24
C GLY A 131 11.86 -15.02 8.12
N GLY A 132 10.83 -14.26 7.72
CA GLY A 132 9.46 -14.78 7.68
C GLY A 132 8.93 -15.18 9.06
N CYS A 133 9.46 -14.58 10.13
CA CYS A 133 9.05 -14.83 11.51
C CYS A 133 8.62 -13.53 12.20
N CYS A 134 7.78 -13.65 13.22
CA CYS A 134 7.43 -12.54 14.11
C CYS A 134 8.70 -12.07 14.83
N VAL A 135 9.06 -10.80 14.68
CA VAL A 135 10.29 -10.25 15.30
C VAL A 135 10.27 -10.25 16.83
N ARG A 136 9.11 -10.52 17.45
CA ARG A 136 8.94 -10.49 18.91
C ARG A 136 8.89 -11.86 19.55
N CYS A 137 8.19 -12.83 18.96
CA CYS A 137 8.02 -14.16 19.54
C CYS A 137 8.56 -15.30 18.66
N GLY A 138 9.15 -14.99 17.50
CA GLY A 138 9.75 -15.98 16.61
C GLY A 138 8.77 -16.86 15.83
N THR A 139 7.46 -16.78 16.06
CA THR A 139 6.49 -17.61 15.32
C THR A 139 6.42 -17.21 13.84
N ASN A 140 6.27 -18.19 12.95
CA ASN A 140 5.99 -18.00 11.52
C ASN A 140 4.49 -18.08 11.19
N GLN A 141 3.62 -18.32 12.18
CA GLN A 141 2.19 -18.48 11.96
C GLN A 141 1.45 -17.14 12.02
N ARG A 142 0.60 -16.90 11.01
CA ARG A 142 -0.28 -15.72 10.92
C ARG A 142 0.48 -14.40 11.12
N ILE A 143 1.61 -14.29 10.41
CA ILE A 143 2.45 -13.10 10.40
C ILE A 143 1.95 -12.11 9.34
N ASP A 144 2.05 -10.83 9.68
CA ASP A 144 1.71 -9.72 8.80
C ASP A 144 2.73 -8.60 8.96
N VAL A 145 2.81 -7.74 7.94
CA VAL A 145 3.67 -6.55 7.97
C VAL A 145 2.84 -5.33 8.32
N TYR A 146 3.16 -4.70 9.45
CA TYR A 146 2.47 -3.54 9.96
C TYR A 146 3.32 -2.28 9.82
N ARG A 147 2.66 -1.15 9.66
CA ARG A 147 3.26 0.19 9.73
C ARG A 147 3.16 0.72 11.15
N ARG A 148 4.28 1.08 11.76
CA ARG A 148 4.40 1.69 13.08
C ARG A 148 5.02 3.09 12.99
N PRO A 149 4.59 4.05 13.83
CA PRO A 149 5.33 5.30 13.99
C PRO A 149 6.67 5.04 14.69
N VAL A 150 7.67 5.85 14.38
CA VAL A 150 8.93 5.95 15.15
C VAL A 150 8.71 7.02 16.22
N GLN A 151 9.22 6.78 17.43
CA GLN A 151 9.03 7.63 18.62
C GLN A 151 9.29 9.12 18.30
N GLN A 152 8.37 10.00 18.71
CA GLN A 152 8.43 11.47 18.58
C GLN A 152 8.59 12.07 17.16
N GLY A 153 8.29 11.35 16.07
CA GLY A 153 8.35 11.89 14.71
C GLY A 153 7.16 11.55 13.83
N GLU A 154 7.04 12.27 12.70
CA GLU A 154 6.10 11.95 11.61
C GLU A 154 6.51 10.68 10.82
N ASP A 155 7.65 10.08 11.17
CA ASP A 155 8.24 8.96 10.46
C ASP A 155 7.60 7.61 10.78
N TRP A 156 7.46 6.80 9.73
CA TRP A 156 6.83 5.48 9.80
C TRP A 156 7.82 4.39 9.39
N ARG A 157 7.86 3.30 10.16
CA ARG A 157 8.62 2.08 9.83
C ARG A 157 7.70 0.88 9.65
N TRP A 158 8.14 -0.07 8.84
CA TRP A 158 7.50 -1.36 8.68
C TRP A 158 8.05 -2.35 9.69
N VAL A 159 7.21 -3.26 10.20
CA VAL A 159 7.58 -4.30 11.16
C VAL A 159 6.77 -5.58 10.91
N VAL A 160 7.39 -6.75 11.07
CA VAL A 160 6.72 -8.04 10.90
C VAL A 160 6.31 -8.60 12.26
N LEU A 161 5.02 -8.81 12.48
CA LEU A 161 4.48 -9.32 13.74
C LEU A 161 3.42 -10.39 13.48
N CYS A 162 3.28 -11.34 14.40
CA CYS A 162 2.09 -12.19 14.43
C CYS A 162 0.92 -11.44 15.05
N ARG A 163 -0.31 -11.86 14.75
CA ARG A 163 -1.54 -11.22 15.26
C ARG A 163 -1.58 -11.10 16.78
N ARG A 164 -1.06 -12.09 17.52
CA ARG A 164 -1.01 -12.05 18.99
C ARG A 164 -0.08 -10.94 19.49
N CYS A 165 1.12 -10.85 18.93
CA CYS A 165 2.06 -9.78 19.29
C CYS A 165 1.56 -8.41 18.82
N ALA A 166 0.94 -8.30 17.64
CA ALA A 166 0.36 -7.04 17.17
C ALA A 166 -0.73 -6.49 18.10
N ASN A 167 -1.45 -7.38 18.80
CA ASN A 167 -2.51 -7.02 19.75
C ASN A 167 -2.04 -6.91 21.20
N ASP A 168 -0.82 -7.33 21.54
CA ASP A 168 -0.32 -7.30 22.91
C ASP A 168 -0.04 -5.85 23.36
N ARG A 169 -0.51 -5.52 24.57
CA ARG A 169 -0.35 -4.21 25.22
C ARG A 169 1.12 -3.81 25.37
N ARG A 170 2.02 -4.79 25.53
CA ARG A 170 3.46 -4.55 25.65
C ARG A 170 4.15 -4.19 24.34
N THR A 171 3.57 -4.50 23.18
CA THR A 171 4.13 -4.09 21.88
C THR A 171 4.10 -2.57 21.68
N PHE A 172 3.26 -1.86 22.44
CA PHE A 172 3.24 -0.39 22.49
C PHE A 172 4.23 0.18 23.53
N ALA A 173 4.58 -0.61 24.55
CA ALA A 173 5.40 -0.18 25.69
C ALA A 173 6.89 -0.55 25.55
N ASP A 174 7.22 -1.75 25.06
CA ASP A 174 8.61 -2.21 24.81
C ASP A 174 9.33 -1.37 23.74
N VAL A 175 8.60 -0.48 23.06
CA VAL A 175 9.10 0.49 22.09
C VAL A 175 9.70 1.73 22.75
N LEU A 176 9.41 2.00 24.03
CA LEU A 176 10.03 3.12 24.76
C LEU A 176 11.41 2.74 25.33
N ASP A 177 11.66 1.47 25.66
CA ASP A 177 12.86 1.06 26.42
C ASP A 177 13.79 0.05 25.72
N GLY A 178 13.34 -0.66 24.68
CA GLY A 178 14.05 -1.85 24.16
C GLY A 178 15.27 -1.61 23.26
N TRP A 179 15.46 -0.41 22.69
CA TRP A 179 16.63 -0.13 21.84
C TRP A 179 17.91 0.21 22.64
N HIS A 180 17.80 0.52 23.93
CA HIS A 180 18.98 0.74 24.77
C HIS A 180 19.71 -0.55 25.16
N LEU A 181 19.05 -1.72 25.06
CA LEU A 181 19.63 -2.98 25.52
C LEU A 181 20.25 -3.83 24.41
N SER A 182 19.87 -3.64 23.14
CA SER A 182 20.45 -4.40 22.01
C SER A 182 21.80 -3.85 21.52
N GLN A 183 22.21 -2.64 21.92
CA GLN A 183 23.54 -2.10 21.58
C GLN A 183 24.61 -2.38 22.65
N ARG A 184 24.25 -2.93 23.83
CA ARG A 184 25.23 -3.28 24.87
C ARG A 184 25.76 -4.71 24.78
N THR A 185 25.16 -5.59 23.99
CA THR A 185 25.52 -7.02 23.95
C THR A 185 26.37 -7.45 22.75
N VAL A 186 26.87 -6.51 21.94
CA VAL A 186 27.88 -6.78 20.89
C VAL A 186 29.25 -6.15 21.21
N ARG A 187 29.43 -5.64 22.43
CA ARG A 187 30.75 -5.25 22.98
C ARG A 187 30.87 -5.69 24.43
N SER A 188 31.22 -6.96 24.61
CA SER A 188 31.97 -7.48 25.75
C SER A 188 32.56 -8.81 25.35
#